data_AF-A0A7S9VRI4-F1
#
_entry.id   AF-A0A7S9VRI4-F1
#
_cell.length_a   1.000
_cell.length_b   1.000
_cell.length_c   1.000
_cell.angle_alpha   90.00
_cell.angle_beta   90.00
_cell.angle_gamma   90.00
#
_symmetry.space_group_name_H-M   'P 1'
#
loop_
_entity.id
_entity.type
_entity.pdbx_description
1 polymer ?
#
loop_
_entity_poly.entity_id
_entity_poly.type
_entity_poly.pdbx_seq_one_letter_code
_entity_poly.pdbx_strand_id
1 'polypeptide(L)'
;MAVPVHPWWREEIGKVEKKAVALLYDRSGRPFSGEDRIQERIRRLMHDLGHVDDENQLLYTFHGLRKNACCYLLETGLSDTDVGAILGMTPETVRHYGKRARVHDRRRRI
;
A
#
# COMPACT_ATOMS: atom_id res chain seq x y z
N MET A 1 5.71 5.56 -17.52
CA MET A 1 6.28 5.72 -16.16
C MET A 1 6.30 4.35 -15.50
N ALA A 2 7.41 3.94 -14.88
CA ALA A 2 7.54 2.65 -14.22
C ALA A 2 7.66 2.87 -12.71
N VAL A 3 6.89 2.11 -11.91
CA VAL A 3 6.98 2.16 -10.45
C VAL A 3 8.15 1.24 -10.02
N PRO A 4 9.14 1.75 -9.27
CA PRO A 4 10.24 0.92 -8.80
C PRO A 4 9.73 -0.16 -7.86
N VAL A 5 10.15 -1.41 -8.08
CA VAL A 5 9.76 -2.55 -7.28
C VAL A 5 10.81 -2.87 -6.23
N HIS A 6 10.41 -2.90 -4.96
CA HIS A 6 11.25 -3.28 -3.82
C HIS A 6 11.82 -4.71 -3.97
N PRO A 7 13.09 -4.98 -3.64
CA PRO A 7 13.71 -6.30 -3.80
C PRO A 7 12.91 -7.45 -3.18
N TRP A 8 12.43 -7.30 -1.95
CA TRP A 8 11.58 -8.31 -1.29
C TRP A 8 10.32 -8.63 -2.11
N TRP A 9 9.72 -7.63 -2.77
CA TRP A 9 8.55 -7.88 -3.62
C TRP A 9 8.92 -8.63 -4.90
N ARG A 10 10.13 -8.41 -5.45
CA ARG A 10 10.62 -9.18 -6.60
C ARG A 10 10.81 -10.65 -6.23
N GLU A 11 11.36 -10.92 -5.05
CA GLU A 11 11.54 -12.27 -4.53
C GLU A 11 10.19 -12.97 -4.34
N GLU A 12 9.21 -12.31 -3.72
CA GLU A 12 7.87 -12.89 -3.53
C GLU A 12 7.15 -13.14 -4.86
N ILE A 13 7.14 -12.19 -5.80
CA ILE A 13 6.57 -12.40 -7.13
C ILE A 13 7.30 -13.52 -7.88
N GLY A 14 8.62 -13.65 -7.68
CA GLY A 14 9.44 -14.70 -8.29
C GLY A 14 9.00 -16.11 -7.91
N LYS A 15 8.34 -16.29 -6.76
CA LYS A 15 7.78 -17.58 -6.32
C LYS A 15 6.51 -17.98 -7.07
N VAL A 16 5.86 -17.04 -7.75
CA VAL A 16 4.60 -17.28 -8.48
C VAL A 16 4.90 -17.66 -9.92
N GLU A 17 4.41 -18.83 -10.35
CA GLU A 17 4.49 -19.25 -11.75
C GLU A 17 3.68 -18.31 -12.65
N LYS A 18 4.37 -17.68 -13.62
CA LYS A 18 3.77 -16.69 -14.53
C LYS A 18 3.08 -17.39 -15.71
N LYS A 19 1.83 -17.82 -15.53
CA LYS A 19 1.06 -18.53 -16.57
C LYS A 19 0.48 -17.62 -17.65
N ALA A 20 0.16 -16.37 -17.32
CA ALA A 20 -0.32 -15.36 -18.26
C ALA A 20 -0.01 -13.94 -17.76
N VAL A 21 -0.61 -12.92 -18.39
CA VAL A 21 -0.37 -11.50 -18.10
C VAL A 21 -0.84 -11.08 -16.70
N ALA A 22 -1.88 -11.73 -16.17
CA ALA A 22 -2.38 -11.42 -14.83
C ALA A 22 -1.53 -12.07 -13.74
N LEU A 23 -1.33 -11.37 -12.62
CA LEU A 23 -0.63 -11.91 -11.45
C LEU A 23 -1.58 -12.50 -10.41
N LEU A 24 -2.80 -11.97 -10.29
CA LEU A 24 -3.74 -12.33 -9.24
C LEU A 24 -4.94 -13.05 -9.84
N TYR A 25 -5.17 -14.26 -9.33
CA TYR A 25 -6.27 -15.14 -9.74
C TYR A 25 -7.18 -15.49 -8.56
N ASP A 26 -8.45 -15.68 -8.85
CA ASP A 26 -9.40 -16.23 -7.89
C ASP A 26 -9.22 -17.74 -7.69
N ARG A 27 -10.05 -18.34 -6.83
CA ARG A 27 -9.99 -19.79 -6.54
C ARG A 27 -10.42 -20.67 -7.73
N SER A 28 -11.10 -20.09 -8.72
CA SER A 28 -11.50 -20.77 -9.96
C SER A 28 -10.42 -20.71 -11.05
N GLY A 29 -9.28 -20.06 -10.77
CA GLY A 29 -8.19 -19.89 -11.72
C GLY A 29 -8.46 -18.78 -12.75
N ARG A 30 -9.44 -17.91 -12.51
CA ARG A 30 -9.72 -16.75 -13.37
C ARG A 30 -9.03 -15.50 -12.81
N PRO A 31 -8.50 -14.60 -13.66
CA PRO A 31 -8.02 -13.31 -13.19
C PRO A 31 -9.12 -12.58 -12.42
N PHE A 32 -8.76 -11.85 -11.37
CA PHE A 32 -9.74 -10.99 -10.70
C PHE A 32 -10.30 -9.95 -11.67
N SER A 33 -11.63 -9.86 -11.75
CA SER A 33 -12.34 -8.95 -12.65
C SER A 33 -12.44 -7.51 -12.14
N GLY A 34 -12.04 -7.26 -10.89
CA GLY A 34 -12.10 -5.94 -10.28
C GLY A 34 -11.47 -5.88 -8.89
N GLU A 35 -11.15 -4.66 -8.47
CA GLU A 35 -10.46 -4.38 -7.19
C GLU A 35 -11.31 -4.77 -5.97
N ASP A 36 -12.64 -4.65 -6.05
CA ASP A 36 -13.56 -4.93 -4.94
C ASP A 36 -13.39 -6.36 -4.38
N ARG A 37 -13.19 -7.35 -5.27
CA ARG A 37 -13.02 -8.75 -4.88
C ARG A 37 -11.69 -9.00 -4.20
N ILE A 38 -10.64 -8.32 -4.64
CA ILE A 38 -9.32 -8.37 -4.01
C ILE A 38 -9.40 -7.68 -2.64
N GLN A 39 -10.05 -6.52 -2.59
CA GLN A 39 -10.22 -5.74 -1.38
C GLN A 39 -11.01 -6.50 -0.32
N GLU A 40 -12.12 -7.14 -0.68
CA GLU A 40 -12.90 -8.00 0.21
C GLU A 40 -12.04 -9.14 0.79
N ARG A 41 -11.27 -9.83 -0.05
CA ARG A 41 -10.38 -10.92 0.40
C ARG A 41 -9.31 -10.44 1.35
N ILE A 42 -8.64 -9.33 1.03
CA ILE A 42 -7.58 -8.81 1.90
C ILE A 42 -8.17 -8.30 3.21
N ARG A 43 -9.36 -7.67 3.20
CA ARG A 43 -10.04 -7.26 4.45
C ARG A 43 -10.27 -8.46 5.38
N ARG A 44 -10.75 -9.59 4.85
CA ARG A 44 -10.93 -10.82 5.64
C ARG A 44 -9.60 -11.34 6.17
N LEU A 45 -8.58 -11.43 5.31
CA LEU A 45 -7.23 -11.84 5.74
C LEU A 45 -6.69 -10.95 6.86
N MET A 46 -6.82 -9.63 6.74
CA MET A 46 -6.34 -8.69 7.74
C MET A 46 -7.12 -8.79 9.05
N HIS A 47 -8.43 -9.04 8.98
CA HIS A 47 -9.25 -9.35 10.16
C HIS A 47 -8.76 -10.64 10.84
N ASP A 48 -8.54 -11.71 10.08
CA ASP A 48 -8.07 -13.01 10.61
C ASP A 48 -6.67 -12.90 11.23
N LEU A 49 -5.84 -11.98 10.74
CA LEU A 49 -4.53 -11.64 11.32
C LEU A 49 -4.62 -10.71 12.55
N GLY A 50 -5.82 -10.28 12.95
CA GLY A 50 -6.04 -9.43 14.12
C GLY A 50 -5.80 -7.93 13.90
N HIS A 51 -5.83 -7.44 12.65
CA HIS A 51 -5.73 -6.00 12.36
C HIS A 51 -7.07 -5.26 12.62
N VAL A 52 -7.56 -5.39 13.84
CA VAL A 52 -8.78 -4.76 14.34
C VAL A 52 -8.48 -3.89 15.57
N ASP A 53 -9.37 -2.98 15.92
CA ASP A 53 -9.32 -2.25 17.19
C ASP A 53 -10.01 -3.02 18.33
N ASP A 54 -10.09 -2.40 19.50
CA ASP A 54 -10.71 -2.97 20.70
C ASP A 54 -12.21 -3.27 20.53
N GLU A 55 -12.87 -2.65 19.56
CA GLU A 55 -14.28 -2.87 19.19
C GLU A 55 -14.42 -3.86 18.01
N ASN A 56 -13.34 -4.56 17.67
CA ASN A 56 -13.25 -5.50 16.55
C ASN A 56 -13.55 -4.85 15.19
N GLN A 57 -13.32 -3.54 15.02
CA GLN A 57 -13.45 -2.85 13.74
C GLN A 57 -12.14 -2.93 12.95
N LEU A 58 -12.26 -3.18 11.64
CA LEU A 58 -11.11 -3.37 10.77
C LEU A 58 -10.31 -2.07 10.58
N LEU A 59 -9.04 -2.08 11.00
CA LEU A 59 -8.13 -0.94 10.84
C LEU A 59 -7.52 -0.84 9.43
N TYR A 60 -7.69 -1.89 8.61
CA TYR A 60 -7.14 -1.99 7.27
C TYR A 60 -8.05 -1.37 6.19
N THR A 61 -7.49 -0.49 5.36
CA THR A 61 -8.10 -0.03 4.10
C THR A 61 -7.06 0.13 3.00
N PHE A 62 -7.46 -0.06 1.74
CA PHE A 62 -6.59 0.19 0.57
C PHE A 62 -6.16 1.66 0.49
N HIS A 63 -7.07 2.58 0.75
CA HIS A 63 -6.75 4.01 0.84
C HIS A 63 -5.71 4.27 1.95
N GLY A 64 -5.88 3.61 3.10
CA GLY A 64 -4.94 3.63 4.22
C GLY A 64 -3.55 3.14 3.84
N LEU A 65 -3.43 2.05 3.07
CA LEU A 65 -2.13 1.57 2.58
C LEU A 65 -1.40 2.62 1.75
N ARG A 66 -2.08 3.23 0.79
CA ARG A 66 -1.46 4.25 -0.08
C ARG A 66 -1.07 5.50 0.71
N LYS A 67 -1.87 5.89 1.70
CA LYS A 67 -1.53 6.97 2.64
C LYS A 67 -0.33 6.61 3.51
N ASN A 68 -0.26 5.40 4.04
CA ASN A 68 0.86 4.93 4.86
C ASN A 68 2.16 4.88 4.05
N ALA A 69 2.09 4.40 2.80
CA ALA A 69 3.23 4.44 1.88
C ALA A 69 3.70 5.88 1.63
N CYS A 70 2.78 6.83 1.44
CA CYS A 70 3.10 8.26 1.30
C CYS A 70 3.83 8.80 2.54
N CYS A 71 3.31 8.56 3.74
CA CYS A 71 3.97 8.98 4.99
C CYS A 71 5.37 8.37 5.12
N TYR A 72 5.50 7.06 4.91
CA TYR A 72 6.78 6.35 5.02
C TYR A 72 7.83 6.87 4.04
N LEU A 73 7.46 7.06 2.76
CA LEU A 73 8.39 7.58 1.75
C LEU A 73 8.81 9.03 2.04
N LEU A 74 7.92 9.85 2.62
CA LEU A 74 8.30 11.19 3.08
C LEU A 74 9.26 11.15 4.28
N GLU A 75 9.09 10.19 5.19
CA GLU A 75 9.97 9.99 6.34
C GLU A 75 11.37 9.53 5.95
N THR A 76 11.55 8.88 4.78
CA THR A 76 12.89 8.56 4.24
C THR A 76 13.59 9.78 3.63
N GLY A 77 12.93 10.94 3.55
CA GLY A 77 13.48 12.17 3.02
C GLY A 77 13.27 12.36 1.51
N LEU A 78 12.46 11.53 0.86
CA LEU A 78 12.10 11.74 -0.54
C LEU A 78 11.30 13.04 -0.73
N SER A 79 11.48 13.68 -1.89
CA SER A 79 10.75 14.90 -2.22
C SER A 79 9.27 14.61 -2.48
N ASP A 80 8.41 15.60 -2.28
CA ASP A 80 6.97 15.46 -2.57
C ASP A 80 6.73 15.06 -4.05
N THR A 81 7.61 15.50 -4.96
CA THR A 81 7.57 15.16 -6.40
C THR A 81 7.88 13.69 -6.64
N ASP A 82 8.94 13.16 -6.03
CA ASP A 82 9.32 11.74 -6.18
C ASP A 82 8.25 10.82 -5.60
N VAL A 83 7.74 11.16 -4.40
CA VAL A 83 6.64 10.42 -3.77
C VAL A 83 5.39 10.46 -4.64
N GLY A 84 5.06 11.63 -5.22
CA GLY A 84 3.95 11.78 -6.15
C GLY A 84 4.09 10.88 -7.39
N ALA A 85 5.29 10.84 -7.98
CA ALA A 85 5.60 10.00 -9.13
C ALA A 85 5.48 8.50 -8.80
N ILE A 86 5.96 8.06 -7.63
CA ILE A 86 5.87 6.65 -7.20
C ILE A 86 4.42 6.22 -6.94
N LEU A 87 3.62 7.08 -6.30
CA LEU A 87 2.27 6.74 -5.84
C LEU A 87 1.14 7.13 -6.80
N GLY A 88 1.46 7.79 -7.91
CA GLY A 88 0.47 8.33 -8.84
C GLY A 88 -0.41 9.40 -8.20
N MET A 89 0.19 10.27 -7.38
CA MET A 89 -0.49 11.37 -6.67
C MET A 89 0.03 12.72 -7.16
N THR A 90 -0.82 13.75 -7.08
CA THR A 90 -0.34 15.12 -7.27
C THR A 90 0.50 15.57 -6.06
N PRO A 91 1.47 16.48 -6.24
CA PRO A 91 2.25 17.03 -5.13
C PRO A 91 1.38 17.64 -4.01
N GLU A 92 0.22 18.21 -4.34
CA GLU A 92 -0.73 18.78 -3.38
C GLU A 92 -1.30 17.68 -2.47
N THR A 93 -1.64 16.53 -3.05
CA THR A 93 -2.15 15.36 -2.31
C THR A 93 -1.07 14.78 -1.41
N VAL A 94 0.18 14.72 -1.89
CA VAL A 94 1.33 14.29 -1.08
C VAL A 94 1.54 15.24 0.11
N ARG A 95 1.53 16.56 -0.12
CA ARG A 95 1.62 17.56 0.95
C ARG A 95 0.49 17.43 1.97
N HIS A 96 -0.74 17.15 1.52
CA HIS A 96 -1.87 16.93 2.42
C HIS A 96 -1.61 15.78 3.40
N TYR A 97 -1.12 14.63 2.91
CA TYR A 97 -0.76 13.49 3.77
C TYR A 97 0.48 13.75 4.62
N GLY A 98 1.49 14.40 4.03
CA GLY A 98 2.77 14.71 4.67
C GLY A 98 2.68 15.62 5.89
N LYS A 99 1.62 16.42 6.04
CA LYS A 99 1.38 17.25 7.25
C LYS A 99 1.45 16.42 8.54
N ARG A 100 0.99 15.17 8.53
CA ARG A 100 1.01 14.30 9.72
C ARG A 100 2.36 13.60 9.94
N ALA A 101 3.00 13.14 8.87
CA ALA A 101 4.33 12.51 8.93
C ALA A 101 5.39 13.48 9.47
N ARG A 102 5.40 14.72 8.97
CA ARG A 102 6.34 15.78 9.39
C ARG A 102 6.16 16.23 10.84
N VAL A 103 4.99 16.00 11.43
CA VAL A 103 4.72 16.24 12.87
C VAL A 103 5.21 15.06 13.72
N HIS A 104 5.17 13.84 13.19
CA HIS A 104 5.67 12.64 13.86
C HIS A 104 7.21 12.60 13.92
N ASP A 105 7.90 12.90 12.81
CA ASP A 105 9.39 12.96 12.76
C ASP A 105 9.97 13.97 13.77
N ARG A 106 9.33 15.15 13.94
CA ARG A 106 9.74 16.14 14.94
C ARG A 106 9.64 15.66 16.39
N ARG A 107 8.74 14.72 16.69
CA ARG A 107 8.57 14.18 18.07
C ARG A 107 9.56 13.05 18.39
N ARG A 108 10.21 12.46 17.38
CA ARG A 108 11.27 11.44 17.55
C ARG A 108 12.68 12.03 17.65
N ARG A 109 12.84 13.33 17.39
CA ARG A 109 14.14 14.05 17.41
C ARG A 109 14.35 14.89 18.69
N ILE A 110 13.56 14.67 19.73
CA ILE A 110 13.66 15.28 21.07
C ILE A 110 13.77 14.21 22.13
#